data_AF-A0A2A2SFW9-F1
#
_entry.id   AF-A0A2A2SFW9-F1
#
_cell.length_a   1.000
_cell.length_b   1.000
_cell.length_c   1.000
_cell.angle_alpha   90.00
_cell.angle_beta   90.00
_cell.angle_gamma   90.00
#
_symmetry.space_group_name_H-M   'P 1'
#
loop_
_entity.id
_entity.type
_entity.pdbx_description
1 polymer ?
#
loop_
_entity_poly.entity_id
_entity_poly.type
_entity_poly.pdbx_seq_one_letter_code
_entity_poly.pdbx_strand_id
1 'polypeptide(L)'
;MTNFLRGLFGGGRKGTAGPLAAALDHYPPNTPPHPGPVAKLTEAEAEANLRWFLGSRDDRLAALGAVLTDHGMDVAPVLDPAADPVPTYRMLTAWLREALPPRDLLPDGSKNNAPVDAFIRSERRGDEIFFSFVADLALLEGEGVVRRSPGWRWDLARAPADAGTYGFRRVALVRDGGAGRLPLAIDLELETLELLYAMRRSTPDAGQPLGRTLGGVVAGTFDAF
;
A
#
# COMPACT_ATOMS: atom_id res chain seq x y z
N MET A 1 -2.94 -19.99 -15.45
CA MET A 1 -3.07 -18.90 -14.46
C MET A 1 -2.54 -17.62 -15.12
N THR A 2 -3.33 -17.04 -16.03
CA THR A 2 -2.83 -16.11 -17.07
C THR A 2 -3.79 -14.92 -17.28
N ASN A 3 -4.52 -14.50 -16.24
CA ASN A 3 -5.70 -13.63 -16.41
C ASN A 3 -5.75 -12.39 -15.47
N PHE A 4 -4.74 -12.12 -14.65
CA PHE A 4 -4.89 -11.09 -13.61
C PHE A 4 -4.74 -9.66 -14.17
N LEU A 5 -3.77 -9.38 -15.07
CA LEU A 5 -3.79 -8.09 -15.80
C LEU A 5 -4.85 -8.03 -16.87
N ARG A 6 -5.27 -9.16 -17.45
CA ARG A 6 -6.43 -9.17 -18.35
C ARG A 6 -7.72 -8.75 -17.64
N GLY A 7 -7.86 -9.06 -16.35
CA GLY A 7 -8.98 -8.61 -15.51
C GLY A 7 -8.80 -7.18 -14.99
N LEU A 8 -7.58 -6.81 -14.56
CA LEU A 8 -7.29 -5.44 -14.10
C LEU A 8 -7.33 -4.42 -15.25
N PHE A 9 -6.77 -4.72 -16.42
CA PHE A 9 -6.61 -3.76 -17.52
C PHE A 9 -7.25 -4.19 -18.83
N GLY A 10 -8.12 -5.21 -18.81
CA GLY A 10 -8.94 -5.58 -19.95
C GLY A 10 -8.18 -6.40 -21.01
N GLY A 11 -8.49 -7.69 -21.10
CA GLY A 11 -8.14 -8.50 -22.24
C GLY A 11 -8.87 -8.05 -23.50
N GLY A 12 -8.14 -7.44 -24.43
CA GLY A 12 -8.53 -7.41 -25.84
C GLY A 12 -9.40 -6.23 -26.26
N ARG A 13 -8.82 -5.03 -26.24
CA ARG A 13 -9.03 -4.07 -27.33
C ARG A 13 -7.71 -3.36 -27.59
N LYS A 14 -7.21 -3.44 -28.82
CA LYS A 14 -6.13 -2.57 -29.31
C LYS A 14 -6.64 -1.13 -29.19
N GLY A 15 -6.33 -0.46 -28.08
CA GLY A 15 -6.77 0.89 -27.77
C GLY A 15 -6.24 1.27 -26.40
N THR A 16 -5.03 1.85 -26.39
CA THR A 16 -4.35 2.57 -25.29
C THR A 16 -4.58 2.01 -23.89
N ALA A 17 -3.58 1.29 -23.36
CA ALA A 17 -3.48 1.01 -21.93
C ALA A 17 -3.70 2.32 -21.14
N GLY A 18 -4.54 2.29 -20.10
CA GLY A 18 -4.84 3.48 -19.29
C GLY A 18 -3.57 4.07 -18.64
N PRO A 19 -3.61 5.31 -18.13
CA PRO A 19 -2.42 6.01 -17.63
C PRO A 19 -1.61 5.19 -16.63
N LEU A 20 -2.28 4.53 -15.68
CA LEU A 20 -1.64 3.66 -14.70
C LEU A 20 -1.05 2.39 -15.34
N ALA A 21 -1.71 1.79 -16.33
CA ALA A 21 -1.18 0.60 -17.00
C ALA A 21 0.11 0.91 -17.75
N ALA A 22 0.18 2.06 -18.42
CA ALA A 22 1.40 2.53 -19.07
C ALA A 22 2.52 2.82 -18.05
N ALA A 23 2.18 3.46 -16.93
CA ALA A 23 3.11 3.71 -15.84
C ALA A 23 3.72 2.43 -15.25
N LEU A 24 2.93 1.36 -15.20
CA LEU A 24 3.35 0.10 -14.57
C LEU A 24 4.13 -0.85 -15.48
N ASP A 25 4.19 -0.60 -16.80
CA ASP A 25 4.84 -1.48 -17.78
C ASP A 25 6.35 -1.65 -17.53
N HIS A 26 6.99 -0.63 -16.96
CA HIS A 26 8.42 -0.63 -16.63
C HIS A 26 8.70 -0.51 -15.13
N TYR A 27 7.67 -0.71 -14.31
CA TYR A 27 7.80 -0.54 -12.87
C TYR A 27 8.63 -1.68 -12.26
N PRO A 28 9.61 -1.39 -11.38
CA PRO A 28 10.43 -2.43 -10.79
C PRO A 28 9.63 -3.23 -9.76
N PRO A 29 9.72 -4.56 -9.73
CA PRO A 29 9.07 -5.36 -8.70
C PRO A 29 9.53 -5.04 -7.28
N ASN A 30 8.59 -4.94 -6.33
CA ASN A 30 8.79 -4.77 -4.90
C ASN A 30 8.56 -6.10 -4.16
N THR A 31 9.33 -7.14 -4.50
CA THR A 31 9.13 -8.50 -3.96
C THR A 31 9.96 -8.73 -2.70
N PRO A 32 9.35 -8.98 -1.52
CA PRO A 32 10.12 -9.40 -0.35
C PRO A 32 10.80 -10.76 -0.61
N PRO A 33 11.96 -11.04 0.03
CA PRO A 33 12.71 -12.28 -0.20
C PRO A 33 11.93 -13.53 0.20
N HIS A 34 11.01 -13.42 1.16
CA HIS A 34 10.13 -14.50 1.59
C HIS A 34 8.67 -14.07 1.45
N PRO A 35 8.07 -14.17 0.24
CA PRO A 35 6.65 -13.93 0.05
C PRO A 35 5.84 -15.12 0.58
N GLY A 36 4.56 -14.92 0.85
CA GLY A 36 3.64 -15.98 1.26
C GLY A 36 2.91 -15.74 2.57
N PRO A 37 2.00 -16.66 2.93
CA PRO A 37 1.13 -16.49 4.07
C PRO A 37 1.90 -16.51 5.38
N VAL A 38 1.49 -15.64 6.30
CA VAL A 38 2.07 -15.48 7.64
C VAL A 38 2.23 -16.79 8.40
N ALA A 39 1.23 -17.68 8.29
CA ALA A 39 1.27 -18.99 8.94
C ALA A 39 2.48 -19.86 8.53
N LYS A 40 3.15 -19.51 7.43
CA LYS A 40 4.33 -20.21 6.91
C LYS A 40 5.64 -19.43 7.11
N LEU A 41 5.59 -18.16 7.51
CA LEU A 41 6.78 -17.36 7.77
C LEU A 41 7.39 -17.74 9.12
N THR A 42 8.63 -18.22 9.07
CA THR A 42 9.46 -18.33 10.26
C THR A 42 9.88 -16.95 10.75
N GLU A 43 10.30 -16.86 12.01
CA GLU A 43 10.78 -15.59 12.59
C GLU A 43 11.99 -15.04 11.81
N ALA A 44 12.90 -15.92 11.38
CA ALA A 44 14.09 -15.54 10.64
C ALA A 44 13.76 -14.96 9.24
N GLU A 45 12.73 -15.51 8.57
CA GLU A 45 12.26 -15.02 7.28
C GLU A 45 11.53 -13.68 7.42
N ALA A 46 10.73 -13.50 8.48
CA ALA A 46 10.10 -12.22 8.78
C ALA A 46 11.16 -11.13 9.02
N GLU A 47 12.21 -11.42 9.79
CA GLU A 47 13.33 -10.51 10.00
C GLU A 47 14.13 -10.23 8.71
N ALA A 48 14.30 -11.24 7.86
CA ALA A 48 14.92 -11.05 6.55
C ALA A 48 14.08 -10.12 5.66
N ASN A 49 12.76 -10.26 5.68
CA ASN A 49 11.83 -9.34 5.00
C ASN A 49 11.93 -7.91 5.55
N LEU A 50 11.98 -7.72 6.88
CA LEU A 50 12.16 -6.40 7.49
C LEU A 50 13.48 -5.74 7.07
N ARG A 51 14.60 -6.47 7.15
CA ARG A 51 15.91 -5.95 6.73
C ARG A 51 15.92 -5.55 5.27
N TRP A 52 15.36 -6.40 4.40
CA TRP A 52 15.25 -6.11 2.98
C TRP A 52 14.37 -4.89 2.72
N PHE A 53 13.21 -4.80 3.39
CA PHE A 53 12.32 -3.65 3.30
C PHE A 53 13.09 -2.38 3.67
N LEU A 54 13.67 -2.33 4.87
CA LEU A 54 14.41 -1.17 5.38
C LEU A 54 15.56 -0.74 4.47
N GLY A 55 16.28 -1.71 3.89
CA GLY A 55 17.41 -1.48 2.99
C GLY A 55 17.04 -1.08 1.56
N SER A 56 15.78 -1.27 1.16
CA SER A 56 15.30 -0.92 -0.20
C SER A 56 14.40 0.32 -0.24
N ARG A 57 13.99 0.86 0.92
CA ARG A 57 12.97 1.94 1.02
C ARG A 57 13.27 3.14 0.12
N ASP A 58 14.49 3.64 0.15
CA ASP A 58 14.83 4.85 -0.61
C ASP A 58 14.75 4.60 -2.13
N ASP A 59 15.24 3.45 -2.60
CA ASP A 59 15.12 3.04 -4.00
C ASP A 59 13.65 2.84 -4.42
N ARG A 60 12.83 2.27 -3.53
CA ARG A 60 11.39 2.08 -3.75
C ARG A 60 10.65 3.41 -3.85
N LEU A 61 10.93 4.35 -2.94
CA LEU A 61 10.36 5.70 -2.97
C LEU A 61 10.80 6.47 -4.22
N ALA A 62 12.06 6.32 -4.64
CA ALA A 62 12.54 6.93 -5.87
C ALA A 62 11.83 6.37 -7.11
N ALA A 63 11.61 5.05 -7.18
CA ALA A 63 10.86 4.42 -8.27
C ALA A 63 9.40 4.92 -8.33
N LEU A 64 8.73 5.01 -7.18
CA LEU A 64 7.39 5.58 -7.08
C LEU A 64 7.36 7.05 -7.51
N GLY A 65 8.30 7.84 -7.00
CA GLY A 65 8.41 9.27 -7.31
C GLY A 65 8.63 9.53 -8.80
N ALA A 66 9.46 8.72 -9.46
CA ALA A 66 9.69 8.83 -10.90
C ALA A 66 8.38 8.62 -11.69
N VAL A 67 7.63 7.55 -11.38
CA VAL A 67 6.34 7.28 -12.03
C VAL A 67 5.33 8.39 -11.78
N LEU A 68 5.19 8.85 -10.54
CA LEU A 68 4.21 9.88 -10.21
C LEU A 68 4.57 11.24 -10.83
N THR A 69 5.87 11.53 -10.99
CA THR A 69 6.36 12.75 -11.66
C THR A 69 5.99 12.79 -13.13
N ASP A 70 6.05 11.65 -13.83
CA ASP A 70 5.60 11.53 -15.24
C ASP A 70 4.10 11.86 -15.42
N HIS A 71 3.34 11.84 -14.31
CA HIS A 71 1.95 12.24 -14.24
C HIS A 71 1.71 13.59 -13.53
N GLY A 72 2.76 14.40 -13.37
CA GLY A 72 2.67 15.75 -12.78
C GLY A 72 2.43 15.76 -11.27
N MET A 73 2.73 14.67 -10.57
CA MET A 73 2.58 14.59 -9.12
C MET A 73 3.96 14.63 -8.44
N ASP A 74 4.10 15.55 -7.48
CA ASP A 74 5.27 15.63 -6.60
C ASP A 74 4.93 15.03 -5.23
N VAL A 75 5.68 14.00 -4.83
CA VAL A 75 5.53 13.32 -3.54
C VAL A 75 6.48 13.83 -2.46
N ALA A 76 7.40 14.74 -2.78
CA ALA A 76 8.33 15.32 -1.81
C ALA A 76 7.63 15.93 -0.58
N PRO A 77 6.48 16.64 -0.69
CA PRO A 77 5.77 17.17 0.48
C PRO A 77 5.31 16.09 1.47
N VAL A 78 5.04 14.87 0.99
CA VAL A 78 4.69 13.75 1.88
C VAL A 78 5.89 13.33 2.73
N LEU A 79 7.09 13.47 2.19
CA LEU A 79 8.34 13.02 2.79
C LEU A 79 9.07 14.10 3.60
N ASP A 80 8.69 15.37 3.43
CA ASP A 80 9.22 16.51 4.20
C ASP A 80 8.41 16.73 5.49
N PRO A 81 8.98 16.53 6.69
CA PRO A 81 8.25 16.70 7.94
C PRO A 81 7.74 18.13 8.20
N ALA A 82 8.27 19.15 7.53
CA ALA A 82 7.83 20.54 7.65
C ALA A 82 6.70 20.91 6.67
N ALA A 83 6.45 20.10 5.64
CA ALA A 83 5.42 20.36 4.64
C ALA A 83 4.06 19.76 5.03
N ASP A 84 2.98 20.42 4.57
CA ASP A 84 1.62 19.88 4.63
C ASP A 84 1.44 18.81 3.52
N PRO A 85 1.23 17.52 3.87
CA PRO A 85 1.08 16.46 2.89
C PRO A 85 -0.33 16.37 2.28
N VAL A 86 -1.33 17.06 2.87
CA VAL A 86 -2.75 16.94 2.47
C VAL A 86 -3.00 17.30 1.00
N PRO A 87 -2.44 18.39 0.45
CA PRO A 87 -2.62 18.72 -0.97
C PRO A 87 -2.10 17.62 -1.90
N THR A 88 -0.93 17.04 -1.61
CA THR A 88 -0.36 15.93 -2.39
C THR A 88 -1.24 14.70 -2.35
N TYR A 89 -1.73 14.29 -1.17
CA TYR A 89 -2.64 13.14 -1.07
C TYR A 89 -3.98 13.35 -1.76
N ARG A 90 -4.50 14.58 -1.74
CA ARG A 90 -5.72 14.93 -2.47
C ARG A 90 -5.51 14.78 -3.98
N MET A 91 -4.39 15.29 -4.50
CA MET A 91 -4.04 15.15 -5.93
C MET A 91 -3.85 13.68 -6.30
N LEU A 92 -3.07 12.93 -5.52
CA LEU A 92 -2.83 11.51 -5.75
C LEU A 92 -4.11 10.68 -5.70
N THR A 93 -5.00 10.97 -4.74
CA THR A 93 -6.32 10.31 -4.63
C THR A 93 -7.19 10.61 -5.85
N ALA A 94 -7.22 11.86 -6.32
CA ALA A 94 -7.99 12.23 -7.50
C ALA A 94 -7.46 11.51 -8.76
N TRP A 95 -6.14 11.53 -8.97
CA TRP A 95 -5.51 10.83 -10.08
C TRP A 95 -5.78 9.32 -10.03
N LEU A 96 -5.66 8.68 -8.86
CA LEU A 96 -5.95 7.24 -8.73
C LEU A 96 -7.41 6.90 -9.06
N ARG A 97 -8.38 7.75 -8.67
CA ARG A 97 -9.79 7.52 -9.03
C ARG A 97 -10.03 7.53 -10.53
N GLU A 98 -9.26 8.32 -11.27
CA GLU A 98 -9.33 8.40 -12.73
C GLU A 98 -8.52 7.28 -13.41
N ALA A 99 -7.34 6.97 -12.88
CA ALA A 99 -6.38 6.07 -13.49
C ALA A 99 -6.66 4.60 -13.16
N LEU A 100 -7.31 4.31 -12.04
CA LEU A 100 -7.64 2.95 -11.65
C LEU A 100 -8.79 2.39 -12.51
N PRO A 101 -8.64 1.16 -13.02
CA PRO A 101 -9.68 0.51 -13.79
C PRO A 101 -10.90 0.20 -12.91
N PRO A 102 -12.12 0.22 -13.45
CA PRO A 102 -13.31 -0.15 -12.69
C PRO A 102 -13.19 -1.57 -12.12
N ARG A 103 -13.86 -1.81 -11.00
CA ARG A 103 -13.89 -3.12 -10.33
C ARG A 103 -14.87 -4.05 -11.04
N ASP A 104 -14.43 -5.27 -11.34
CA ASP A 104 -15.33 -6.32 -11.82
C ASP A 104 -16.38 -6.65 -10.74
N LEU A 105 -17.64 -6.76 -11.17
CA LEU A 105 -18.74 -7.24 -10.34
C LEU A 105 -18.76 -8.78 -10.37
N LEU A 106 -19.06 -9.39 -9.23
CA LEU A 106 -19.35 -10.81 -9.17
C LEU A 106 -20.70 -11.09 -9.87
N PRO A 107 -20.98 -12.35 -10.28
CA PRO A 107 -22.22 -12.70 -11.00
C PRO A 107 -23.51 -12.34 -10.24
N ASP A 108 -23.44 -12.25 -8.92
CA ASP A 108 -24.54 -11.85 -8.02
C ASP A 108 -24.65 -10.33 -7.84
N GLY A 109 -23.83 -9.55 -8.56
CA GLY A 109 -23.76 -8.09 -8.46
C GLY A 109 -22.98 -7.59 -7.24
N SER A 110 -22.46 -8.48 -6.39
CA SER A 110 -21.62 -8.10 -5.25
C SER A 110 -20.21 -7.70 -5.70
N LYS A 111 -19.52 -6.93 -4.85
CA LYS A 111 -18.20 -6.35 -5.18
C LYS A 111 -17.09 -7.35 -4.84
N ASN A 112 -16.23 -7.67 -5.79
CA ASN A 112 -15.14 -8.63 -5.59
C ASN A 112 -14.07 -8.10 -4.63
N ASN A 113 -13.91 -8.64 -3.41
CA ASN A 113 -12.99 -8.13 -2.38
C ASN A 113 -11.53 -7.93 -2.86
N ALA A 114 -10.77 -7.12 -2.13
CA ALA A 114 -9.33 -7.05 -2.34
C ALA A 114 -8.75 -8.47 -2.26
N PRO A 115 -7.91 -8.90 -3.23
CA PRO A 115 -7.43 -10.28 -3.31
C PRO A 115 -6.24 -10.47 -2.35
N VAL A 116 -6.50 -10.35 -1.04
CA VAL A 116 -5.48 -10.39 0.03
C VAL A 116 -4.60 -11.63 -0.07
N ASP A 117 -5.20 -12.80 -0.28
CA ASP A 117 -4.44 -14.05 -0.46
C ASP A 117 -3.49 -14.03 -1.66
N ALA A 118 -3.90 -13.42 -2.77
CA ALA A 118 -3.06 -13.28 -3.95
C ALA A 118 -1.94 -12.27 -3.68
N PHE A 119 -2.28 -11.11 -3.10
CA PHE A 119 -1.32 -10.08 -2.73
C PHE A 119 -0.18 -10.61 -1.85
N ILE A 120 -0.53 -11.42 -0.84
CA ILE A 120 0.42 -11.99 0.11
C ILE A 120 1.35 -13.04 -0.52
N ARG A 121 0.84 -13.83 -1.49
CA ARG A 121 1.60 -14.90 -2.16
C ARG A 121 2.34 -14.42 -3.42
N SER A 122 2.08 -13.19 -3.84
CA SER A 122 2.52 -12.67 -5.12
C SER A 122 4.03 -12.45 -5.15
N GLU A 123 4.62 -12.71 -6.32
CA GLU A 123 5.97 -12.26 -6.64
C GLU A 123 6.00 -10.79 -7.09
N ARG A 124 4.84 -10.15 -7.26
CA ARG A 124 4.64 -8.73 -7.61
C ARG A 124 5.33 -8.33 -8.93
N ARG A 125 5.40 -9.26 -9.88
CA ARG A 125 5.99 -9.09 -11.23
C ARG A 125 4.95 -9.31 -12.30
N GLY A 126 5.27 -8.83 -13.52
CA GLY A 126 4.46 -9.07 -14.71
C GLY A 126 3.00 -8.77 -14.43
N ASP A 127 2.17 -9.83 -14.43
CA ASP A 127 0.74 -9.67 -14.26
C ASP A 127 0.30 -9.10 -12.89
N GLU A 128 1.17 -9.17 -11.89
CA GLU A 128 0.88 -8.75 -10.52
C GLU A 128 1.65 -7.49 -10.14
N ILE A 129 2.21 -6.76 -11.12
CA ILE A 129 3.04 -5.58 -10.87
C ILE A 129 2.30 -4.47 -10.10
N PHE A 130 0.97 -4.41 -10.24
CA PHE A 130 0.12 -3.52 -9.46
C PHE A 130 0.32 -3.67 -7.94
N PHE A 131 0.64 -4.87 -7.45
CA PHE A 131 0.92 -5.10 -6.04
C PHE A 131 2.25 -4.47 -5.58
N SER A 132 3.22 -4.29 -6.48
CA SER A 132 4.43 -3.50 -6.17
C SER A 132 4.08 -2.03 -5.96
N PHE A 133 3.22 -1.49 -6.82
CA PHE A 133 2.76 -0.12 -6.72
C PHE A 133 1.94 0.13 -5.44
N VAL A 134 1.06 -0.80 -5.06
CA VAL A 134 0.35 -0.78 -3.76
C VAL A 134 1.34 -0.72 -2.60
N ALA A 135 2.36 -1.57 -2.61
CA ALA A 135 3.36 -1.63 -1.55
C ALA A 135 4.19 -0.34 -1.44
N ASP A 136 4.54 0.27 -2.57
CA ASP A 136 5.29 1.53 -2.56
C ASP A 136 4.43 2.72 -2.10
N LEU A 137 3.13 2.74 -2.42
CA LEU A 137 2.20 3.74 -1.89
C LEU A 137 2.06 3.63 -0.35
N ALA A 138 1.99 2.40 0.16
CA ALA A 138 1.99 2.13 1.59
C ALA A 138 3.30 2.60 2.26
N LEU A 139 4.43 2.35 1.60
CA LEU A 139 5.74 2.84 2.03
C LEU A 139 5.79 4.37 2.07
N LEU A 140 5.30 5.05 1.04
CA LEU A 140 5.24 6.52 0.99
C LEU A 140 4.46 7.08 2.20
N GLU A 141 3.31 6.49 2.50
CA GLU A 141 2.49 6.92 3.63
C GLU A 141 3.15 6.65 4.97
N GLY A 142 3.67 5.44 5.18
CA GLY A 142 4.34 5.11 6.44
C GLY A 142 5.63 5.89 6.66
N GLU A 143 6.42 6.19 5.61
CA GLU A 143 7.59 7.06 5.72
C GLU A 143 7.20 8.50 6.07
N GLY A 144 6.09 9.01 5.52
CA GLY A 144 5.51 10.28 5.94
C GLY A 144 5.17 10.30 7.44
N VAL A 145 4.73 9.17 8.00
CA VAL A 145 4.44 9.04 9.45
C VAL A 145 5.73 9.02 10.25
N VAL A 146 6.66 8.10 9.93
CA VAL A 146 7.92 7.91 10.67
C VAL A 146 8.70 9.22 10.77
N ARG A 147 8.72 10.02 9.70
CA ARG A 147 9.46 11.30 9.68
C ARG A 147 8.81 12.40 10.53
N ARG A 148 7.49 12.35 10.74
CA ARG A 148 6.75 13.35 11.53
C ARG A 148 6.50 12.94 12.97
N SER A 149 6.55 11.65 13.27
CA SER A 149 6.05 11.09 14.52
C SER A 149 7.08 10.15 15.17
N PRO A 150 7.96 10.67 16.05
CA PRO A 150 9.10 9.92 16.61
C PRO A 150 8.78 8.64 17.38
N GLY A 151 7.50 8.41 17.74
CA GLY A 151 7.05 7.18 18.39
C GLY A 151 6.66 6.05 17.42
N TRP A 152 6.71 6.31 16.11
CA TRP A 152 6.36 5.35 15.08
C TRP A 152 7.61 4.88 14.33
N ARG A 153 7.66 3.60 13.99
CA ARG A 153 8.75 2.98 13.23
C ARG A 153 8.23 1.87 12.33
N TRP A 154 9.02 1.49 11.34
CA TRP A 154 8.83 0.21 10.67
C TRP A 154 9.40 -0.92 11.52
N ASP A 155 8.59 -1.94 11.78
CA ASP A 155 8.97 -3.12 12.52
C ASP A 155 8.04 -4.28 12.13
N LEU A 156 8.20 -5.44 12.75
CA LEU A 156 7.30 -6.57 12.57
C LEU A 156 6.08 -6.46 13.48
N ALA A 157 4.88 -6.68 12.94
CA ALA A 157 3.68 -6.82 13.74
C ALA A 157 3.74 -8.10 14.59
N ARG A 158 3.94 -7.94 15.89
CA ARG A 158 4.19 -9.06 16.84
C ARG A 158 3.20 -9.13 18.00
N ALA A 159 2.14 -8.33 17.97
CA ALA A 159 1.15 -8.40 19.05
C ALA A 159 0.58 -9.82 19.12
N PRO A 160 0.62 -10.49 20.28
CA PRO A 160 0.11 -11.87 20.40
C PRO A 160 -1.37 -12.00 20.04
N ALA A 161 -2.15 -10.94 20.23
CA ALA A 161 -3.56 -10.89 19.85
C ALA A 161 -3.79 -11.00 18.34
N ASP A 162 -2.79 -10.63 17.53
CA ASP A 162 -2.85 -10.68 16.08
C ASP A 162 -2.41 -12.04 15.53
N ALA A 163 -2.03 -13.00 16.39
CA ALA A 163 -1.62 -14.33 15.96
C ALA A 163 -2.74 -14.99 15.13
N GLY A 164 -2.42 -15.29 13.87
CA GLY A 164 -3.37 -15.87 12.91
C GLY A 164 -4.08 -14.86 12.00
N THR A 165 -3.88 -13.55 12.21
CA THR A 165 -4.31 -12.53 11.26
C THR A 165 -3.34 -12.42 10.08
N TYR A 166 -3.79 -11.77 8.99
CA TYR A 166 -2.93 -11.55 7.84
C TYR A 166 -1.72 -10.66 8.14
N GLY A 167 -1.80 -9.76 9.12
CA GLY A 167 -0.74 -8.78 9.42
C GLY A 167 0.39 -9.31 10.30
N PHE A 168 0.18 -10.39 11.05
CA PHE A 168 1.17 -10.90 12.00
C PHE A 168 2.51 -11.25 11.29
N ARG A 169 3.64 -10.92 11.90
CA ARG A 169 5.01 -11.07 11.33
C ARG A 169 5.25 -10.39 9.98
N ARG A 170 4.35 -9.55 9.49
CA ARG A 170 4.65 -8.69 8.34
C ARG A 170 5.25 -7.38 8.81
N VAL A 171 5.95 -6.73 7.89
CA VAL A 171 6.41 -5.36 8.09
C VAL A 171 5.18 -4.47 8.24
N ALA A 172 5.13 -3.76 9.35
CA ALA A 172 4.05 -2.89 9.73
C ALA A 172 4.60 -1.58 10.27
N LEU A 173 3.76 -0.56 10.24
CA LEU A 173 4.02 0.67 10.97
C LEU A 173 3.64 0.43 12.43
N VAL A 174 4.65 0.38 13.30
CA VAL A 174 4.52 -0.01 14.70
C VAL A 174 4.76 1.20 15.61
N ARG A 175 3.98 1.22 16.68
CA ARG A 175 4.06 2.20 17.75
C ARG A 175 3.97 1.49 19.08
N ASP A 176 4.97 1.69 19.92
CA ASP A 176 4.96 1.05 21.24
C ASP A 176 3.84 1.63 22.13
N GLY A 177 3.37 0.77 23.02
CA GLY A 177 2.51 1.17 24.14
C GLY A 177 3.30 1.98 25.16
N GLY A 178 2.57 2.70 26.01
CA GLY A 178 3.15 3.57 27.03
C GLY A 178 2.11 3.96 28.08
N ALA A 179 2.40 5.00 28.87
CA ALA A 179 1.55 5.48 29.97
C ALA A 179 0.08 5.72 29.53
N GLY A 180 -0.76 4.68 29.64
CA GLY A 180 -2.17 4.70 29.26
C GLY A 180 -2.49 4.42 27.79
N ARG A 181 -1.53 3.95 26.99
CA ARG A 181 -1.69 3.75 25.53
C ARG A 181 -1.33 2.34 25.10
N LEU A 182 -2.14 1.70 24.26
CA LEU A 182 -1.85 0.35 23.77
C LEU A 182 -0.81 0.36 22.65
N PRO A 183 0.00 -0.71 22.54
CA PRO A 183 0.82 -0.91 21.36
C PRO A 183 -0.07 -1.07 20.13
N LEU A 184 0.37 -0.52 19.01
CA LEU A 184 -0.37 -0.54 17.76
C LEU A 184 0.55 -0.98 16.61
N ALA A 185 0.03 -1.81 15.73
CA ALA A 185 0.68 -2.21 14.48
C ALA A 185 -0.30 -2.03 13.33
N ILE A 186 0.10 -1.31 12.29
CA ILE A 186 -0.72 -1.07 11.09
C ILE A 186 -0.02 -1.71 9.90
N ASP A 187 -0.63 -2.74 9.32
CA ASP A 187 -0.22 -3.29 8.03
C ASP A 187 -0.70 -2.35 6.91
N LEU A 188 0.10 -1.33 6.64
CA LEU A 188 -0.21 -0.29 5.65
C LEU A 188 -0.32 -0.86 4.23
N GLU A 189 0.38 -1.95 3.90
CA GLU A 189 0.24 -2.58 2.58
C GLU A 189 -1.18 -3.13 2.38
N LEU A 190 -1.73 -3.81 3.40
CA LEU A 190 -3.11 -4.31 3.35
C LEU A 190 -4.14 -3.17 3.37
N GLU A 191 -3.96 -2.16 4.22
CA GLU A 191 -4.85 -1.00 4.25
C GLU A 191 -4.87 -0.30 2.88
N THR A 192 -3.70 -0.09 2.28
CA THR A 192 -3.57 0.53 0.95
C THR A 192 -4.21 -0.34 -0.14
N LEU A 193 -4.02 -1.67 -0.10
CA LEU A 193 -4.66 -2.58 -1.05
C LEU A 193 -6.18 -2.45 -1.01
N GLU A 194 -6.77 -2.53 0.20
CA GLU A 194 -8.21 -2.42 0.40
C GLU A 194 -8.74 -1.06 -0.06
N LEU A 195 -8.00 0.00 0.25
CA LEU A 195 -8.31 1.36 -0.15
C LEU A 195 -8.35 1.51 -1.68
N LEU A 196 -7.31 1.07 -2.40
CA LEU A 196 -7.30 1.16 -3.87
C LEU A 196 -8.44 0.33 -4.48
N TYR A 197 -8.72 -0.86 -3.94
CA TYR A 197 -9.87 -1.66 -4.38
C TYR A 197 -11.23 -0.99 -4.08
N ALA A 198 -11.32 -0.19 -3.01
CA ALA A 198 -12.49 0.61 -2.71
C ALA A 198 -12.61 1.83 -3.65
N MET A 199 -11.50 2.41 -4.09
CA MET A 199 -11.48 3.52 -5.07
C MET A 199 -11.93 3.11 -6.47
N ARG A 200 -11.73 1.84 -6.86
CA ARG A 200 -12.21 1.26 -8.14
C ARG A 200 -13.74 1.19 -8.30
N ARG A 201 -14.52 1.84 -7.42
CA ARG A 201 -15.99 1.91 -7.50
C ARG A 201 -16.40 2.84 -8.64
N SER A 202 -17.51 2.51 -9.29
CA SER A 202 -18.17 3.36 -10.31
C SER A 202 -18.74 4.67 -9.75
N THR A 203 -18.62 4.93 -8.44
CA THR A 203 -19.12 6.14 -7.76
C THR A 203 -17.98 6.92 -7.10
N PRO A 204 -17.74 8.19 -7.49
CA PRO A 204 -16.60 8.99 -7.01
C PRO A 204 -16.53 9.24 -5.50
N ASP A 205 -17.64 9.22 -4.76
CA ASP A 205 -17.70 9.89 -3.45
C ASP A 205 -17.65 8.99 -2.20
N ALA A 206 -17.52 7.66 -2.34
CA ALA A 206 -17.74 6.74 -1.21
C ALA A 206 -16.46 6.10 -0.63
N GLY A 207 -15.27 6.60 -0.97
CA GLY A 207 -13.99 6.05 -0.53
C GLY A 207 -13.20 7.03 0.34
N GLN A 208 -12.54 6.52 1.38
CA GLN A 208 -11.55 7.28 2.15
C GLN A 208 -10.40 7.70 1.21
N PRO A 209 -9.71 8.82 1.46
CA PRO A 209 -8.55 9.22 0.67
C PRO A 209 -7.29 8.44 1.09
N LEU A 210 -6.27 8.42 0.23
CA LEU A 210 -4.90 8.11 0.68
C LEU A 210 -4.43 9.17 1.69
N GLY A 211 -3.46 8.82 2.54
CA GLY A 211 -2.95 9.73 3.57
C GLY A 211 -3.84 9.82 4.80
N ARG A 212 -4.88 8.97 4.91
CA ARG A 212 -5.73 8.89 6.11
C ARG A 212 -4.94 8.49 7.33
N THR A 213 -4.07 7.50 7.23
CA THR A 213 -3.28 7.02 8.36
C THR A 213 -2.27 8.09 8.75
N LEU A 214 -1.59 8.72 7.79
CA LEU A 214 -0.74 9.88 8.10
C LEU A 214 -1.53 11.01 8.78
N GLY A 215 -2.66 11.42 8.21
CA GLY A 215 -3.49 12.48 8.75
C GLY A 215 -4.02 12.14 10.15
N GLY A 216 -4.42 10.89 10.37
CA GLY A 216 -4.87 10.39 11.67
C GLY A 216 -3.76 10.39 12.71
N VAL A 217 -2.53 10.02 12.33
CA VAL A 217 -1.37 10.08 13.24
C VAL A 217 -1.02 11.52 13.59
N VAL A 218 -0.95 12.42 12.61
CA VAL A 218 -0.65 13.85 12.83
C VAL A 218 -1.74 14.51 13.69
N ALA A 219 -3.00 14.11 13.53
CA ALA A 219 -4.11 14.61 14.34
C ALA A 219 -4.22 13.97 15.74
N GLY A 220 -3.37 13.00 16.08
CA GLY A 220 -3.44 12.27 17.35
C GLY A 220 -4.63 11.31 17.48
N THR A 221 -5.33 11.01 16.37
CA THR A 221 -6.51 10.11 16.36
C THR A 221 -6.17 8.71 16.88
N PHE A 222 -4.93 8.27 16.69
CA PHE A 222 -4.47 6.97 17.16
C PHE A 222 -4.00 6.96 18.62
N ASP A 223 -3.96 8.12 19.31
CA ASP A 223 -3.54 8.17 20.72
C ASP A 223 -4.61 7.71 21.71
N ALA A 224 -5.87 7.63 21.26
CA ALA A 224 -6.98 7.08 22.03
C ALA A 224 -7.01 5.54 22.06
N PHE A 225 -6.19 4.87 21.25
CA PHE A 225 -6.02 3.42 21.21
C PHE A 225 -4.74 3.03 21.94
#